data_AF-A0A396HAP9-F1
#
_entry.id   AF-A0A396HAP9-F1
#
_cell.length_a   1.000
_cell.length_b   1.000
_cell.length_c   1.000
_cell.angle_alpha   90.00
_cell.angle_beta   90.00
_cell.angle_gamma   90.00
#
_symmetry.space_group_name_H-M   'P 1'
#
loop_
_entity.id
_entity.type
_entity.pdbx_description
1 polymer ?
#
loop_
_entity_poly.entity_id
_entity_poly.type
_entity_poly.pdbx_seq_one_letter_code
_entity_poly.pdbx_strand_id
1 'polypeptide(L)'
;MLFASLQLLITLPTNSNITKSLSLSLSLSLSLSLSLSLSLKEWIFEDLALLRVEKILMMASGYSNSPCAACKFLRRKCNQDCIFAPYFPPEEPHKFVNVHKIFGASNVSKILNEVLPHQREDTVNSLAYEAEARIKNPVYGCVGAISVLQGQLFRLQKELDATNADLIRFTHEGSSSLGLGHVHSDDFFNYPSNLSNDM
;
A
#
# COMPACT_ATOMS: atom_id res chain seq x y z
N MET A 1 12.53 0.78 13.91
CA MET A 1 11.56 0.00 14.72
C MET A 1 11.94 -1.47 14.90
N LEU A 2 12.84 -2.05 14.09
CA LEU A 2 13.30 -3.45 14.24
C LEU A 2 14.26 -3.69 15.43
N PHE A 3 14.87 -2.65 15.98
CA PHE A 3 15.79 -2.79 17.14
C PHE A 3 15.07 -2.99 18.48
N ALA A 4 13.78 -2.62 18.59
CA ALA A 4 13.00 -2.83 19.82
C ALA A 4 12.46 -4.27 19.94
N SER A 5 12.24 -4.96 18.82
CA SER A 5 11.71 -6.32 18.80
C SER A 5 12.75 -7.38 19.17
N LEU A 6 14.04 -7.12 18.93
CA LEU A 6 15.11 -8.08 19.27
C LEU A 6 15.44 -8.07 20.78
N GLN A 7 15.13 -6.99 21.49
CA GLN A 7 15.40 -6.88 22.92
C GLN A 7 14.40 -7.69 23.78
N LEU A 8 13.23 -8.04 23.25
CA LEU A 8 12.24 -8.84 23.97
C LEU A 8 12.57 -10.35 23.97
N LEU A 9 13.50 -10.80 23.11
CA LEU A 9 13.94 -12.20 23.07
C LEU A 9 15.02 -12.54 24.12
N ILE A 10 15.64 -11.56 24.79
CA ILE A 10 16.77 -11.80 25.70
C ILE A 10 16.35 -11.84 27.19
N THR A 11 15.12 -11.45 27.54
CA THR A 11 14.68 -11.31 28.96
C THR A 11 13.55 -12.25 29.39
N LEU A 12 13.31 -13.38 28.73
CA LEU A 12 12.35 -14.39 29.21
C LEU A 12 13.08 -15.52 29.95
N PRO A 13 12.63 -15.91 31.16
CA PRO A 13 13.31 -16.88 32.00
C PRO A 13 13.23 -18.28 31.37
N THR A 14 14.37 -18.96 31.36
CA THR A 14 14.58 -20.28 30.77
C THR A 14 14.02 -21.40 31.64
N ASN A 15 12.75 -21.79 31.48
CA ASN A 15 12.34 -23.18 31.74
C ASN A 15 10.94 -23.54 31.19
N SER A 16 10.88 -24.31 30.10
CA SER A 16 9.88 -25.35 29.77
C SER A 16 9.82 -25.60 28.26
N ASN A 17 9.46 -26.82 27.85
CA ASN A 17 9.35 -27.21 26.42
C ASN A 17 8.34 -26.38 25.61
N ILE A 18 7.44 -25.67 26.30
CA ILE A 18 6.43 -24.78 25.71
C ILE A 18 7.06 -23.51 25.12
N THR A 19 8.12 -22.97 25.75
CA THR A 19 8.81 -21.77 25.26
C THR A 19 9.62 -22.03 24.01
N LYS A 20 10.13 -23.27 23.83
CA LYS A 20 10.82 -23.69 22.60
C LYS A 20 9.85 -23.77 21.43
N SER A 21 8.64 -24.29 21.64
CA SER A 21 7.60 -24.38 20.61
C SER A 21 7.10 -22.99 20.19
N LEU A 22 6.84 -22.10 21.15
CA LEU A 22 6.45 -20.72 20.89
C LEU A 22 7.58 -19.91 20.21
N SER A 23 8.83 -20.10 20.63
CA SER A 23 10.01 -19.48 19.99
C SER A 23 10.19 -19.96 18.54
N LEU A 24 10.00 -21.25 18.29
CA LEU A 24 10.09 -21.81 16.94
C LEU A 24 8.94 -21.29 16.05
N SER A 25 7.72 -21.22 16.58
CA SER A 25 6.54 -20.66 15.89
C SER A 25 6.73 -19.18 15.54
N LEU A 26 7.21 -18.37 16.50
CA LEU A 26 7.47 -16.95 16.29
C LEU A 26 8.62 -16.72 15.31
N SER A 27 9.67 -17.55 15.38
CA SER A 27 10.78 -17.53 14.41
C SER A 27 10.32 -17.94 13.01
N LEU A 28 9.44 -18.94 12.89
CA LEU A 28 8.89 -19.36 11.59
C LEU A 28 7.97 -18.27 11.03
N SER A 29 7.13 -17.66 11.86
CA SER A 29 6.25 -16.56 11.47
C SER A 29 7.04 -15.32 11.02
N LEU A 30 8.09 -14.94 11.76
CA LEU A 30 8.94 -13.81 11.41
C LEU A 30 9.76 -14.10 10.14
N SER A 31 10.27 -15.33 9.99
CA SER A 31 10.96 -15.77 8.78
C SER A 31 10.03 -15.77 7.58
N LEU A 32 8.81 -16.31 7.71
CA LEU A 32 7.81 -16.34 6.66
C LEU A 32 7.36 -14.93 6.28
N SER A 33 7.17 -14.03 7.25
CA SER A 33 6.85 -12.61 7.03
C SER A 33 7.99 -11.87 6.33
N LEU A 34 9.25 -12.12 6.72
CA LEU A 34 10.42 -11.51 6.08
C LEU A 34 10.63 -12.05 4.66
N SER A 35 10.44 -13.35 4.44
CA SER A 35 10.46 -13.98 3.12
C SER A 35 9.33 -13.47 2.24
N LEU A 36 8.11 -13.33 2.76
CA LEU A 36 6.98 -12.77 2.03
C LEU A 36 7.23 -11.29 1.70
N SER A 37 7.85 -10.53 2.60
CA SER A 37 8.26 -9.14 2.36
C SER A 37 9.41 -9.02 1.37
N LEU A 38 10.37 -9.94 1.36
CA LEU A 38 11.48 -9.98 0.41
C LEU A 38 11.00 -10.41 -0.98
N SER A 39 10.17 -11.45 -1.08
CA SER A 39 9.54 -11.86 -2.33
C SER A 39 8.57 -10.80 -2.86
N LEU A 40 7.80 -10.09 -2.01
CA LEU A 40 6.99 -8.95 -2.47
C LEU A 40 7.89 -7.84 -3.02
N LYS A 41 9.04 -7.57 -2.41
CA LYS A 41 9.98 -6.55 -2.91
C LYS A 41 10.61 -6.96 -4.23
N GLU A 42 10.99 -8.23 -4.40
CA GLU A 42 11.51 -8.77 -5.66
C GLU A 42 10.44 -8.73 -6.77
N TRP A 43 9.22 -9.20 -6.51
CA TRP A 43 8.09 -9.13 -7.44
C TRP A 43 7.73 -7.69 -7.83
N ILE A 44 7.72 -6.76 -6.86
CA ILE A 44 7.49 -5.34 -7.13
C ILE A 44 8.64 -4.73 -7.95
N PHE A 45 9.90 -5.13 -7.75
CA PHE A 45 11.04 -4.58 -8.47
C PHE A 45 11.13 -5.08 -9.92
N GLU A 46 10.77 -6.33 -10.17
CA GLU A 46 10.80 -6.94 -11.51
C GLU A 46 9.63 -6.48 -12.40
N ASP A 47 8.42 -6.32 -11.84
CA ASP A 47 7.29 -5.69 -12.58
C ASP A 47 7.54 -4.20 -12.86
N LEU A 48 8.20 -3.49 -11.93
CA LEU A 48 8.60 -2.09 -12.14
C LEU A 48 9.66 -1.95 -13.23
N ALA A 49 10.55 -2.93 -13.40
CA ALA A 49 11.57 -2.93 -14.44
C ALA A 49 10.96 -3.03 -15.84
N LEU A 50 9.90 -3.83 -16.03
CA LEU A 50 9.18 -3.95 -17.30
C LEU A 50 8.40 -2.67 -17.65
N LEU A 51 7.72 -2.07 -16.67
CA LEU A 51 7.11 -0.73 -16.84
C LEU A 51 8.14 0.36 -17.16
N ARG A 52 9.37 0.24 -16.64
CA ARG A 52 10.47 1.19 -16.89
C ARG A 52 11.00 1.08 -18.32
N VAL A 53 11.10 -0.12 -18.88
CA VAL A 53 11.60 -0.34 -20.25
C VAL A 53 10.59 0.15 -21.29
N GLU A 54 9.29 -0.11 -21.11
CA GLU A 54 8.25 0.42 -22.02
C GLU A 54 8.17 1.96 -21.97
N LYS A 55 8.35 2.55 -20.78
CA LYS A 55 8.32 4.00 -20.61
C LYS A 55 9.59 4.69 -21.15
N ILE A 56 10.76 4.04 -21.04
CA ILE A 56 12.01 4.50 -21.68
C ILE A 56 11.82 4.57 -23.20
N LEU A 57 11.14 3.60 -23.81
CA LEU A 57 10.85 3.61 -25.25
C LEU A 57 9.94 4.80 -25.65
N MET A 58 9.00 5.20 -24.80
CA MET A 58 8.14 6.37 -25.04
C MET A 58 8.85 7.71 -24.78
N MET A 59 9.77 7.79 -23.81
CA MET A 59 10.60 8.97 -23.54
C MET A 59 11.59 9.28 -24.68
N ALA A 60 12.07 8.24 -25.39
CA ALA A 60 12.90 8.40 -26.59
C ALA A 60 12.17 9.06 -27.77
N SER A 61 10.83 9.15 -27.71
CA SER A 61 9.99 9.78 -28.75
C SER A 61 9.62 11.24 -28.41
N GLY A 62 10.15 11.80 -27.31
CA GLY A 62 9.78 13.11 -26.74
C GLY A 62 10.11 14.36 -27.56
N TYR A 63 10.38 14.23 -28.86
CA TYR A 63 10.47 15.36 -29.80
C TYR A 63 9.23 15.40 -30.70
N SER A 64 8.05 15.51 -30.10
CA SER A 64 6.90 16.03 -30.83
C SER A 64 7.06 17.56 -30.93
N ASN A 65 6.83 18.14 -32.11
CA ASN A 65 6.86 19.60 -32.31
C ASN A 65 5.79 20.37 -31.49
N SER A 66 5.02 19.66 -30.65
CA SER A 66 3.97 20.22 -29.82
C SER A 66 4.51 20.63 -28.44
N PRO A 67 4.02 21.75 -27.87
CA PRO A 67 4.40 22.14 -26.52
C PRO A 67 3.86 21.12 -25.50
N CYS A 68 4.64 20.84 -24.45
CA CYS A 68 4.18 20.01 -23.33
C CYS A 68 2.92 20.59 -22.66
N ALA A 69 2.18 19.76 -21.91
CA ALA A 69 0.93 20.19 -21.28
C ALA A 69 1.10 21.43 -20.38
N ALA A 70 2.22 21.52 -19.66
CA ALA A 70 2.55 22.68 -18.82
C ALA A 70 2.70 23.97 -19.62
N CYS A 71 3.53 23.95 -20.67
CA CYS A 71 3.77 25.13 -21.50
C CYS A 71 2.54 25.54 -22.29
N LYS A 72 1.75 24.56 -22.77
CA LYS A 72 0.46 24.80 -23.42
C LYS A 72 -0.52 25.49 -22.47
N PHE A 73 -0.65 25.01 -21.24
CA PHE A 73 -1.54 25.60 -20.22
C PHE A 73 -1.09 27.03 -19.82
N LEU A 74 0.21 27.21 -19.60
CA LEU A 74 0.81 28.50 -19.22
C LEU A 74 0.95 29.50 -20.40
N ARG A 75 0.57 29.09 -21.62
CA ARG A 75 0.66 29.90 -22.85
C ARG A 75 2.07 30.47 -23.11
N ARG A 76 3.10 29.65 -22.88
CA ARG A 76 4.51 30.02 -23.12
C ARG A 76 5.22 29.04 -24.07
N LYS A 77 6.34 29.46 -24.65
CA LYS A 77 7.15 28.60 -25.53
C LYS A 77 7.75 27.42 -24.74
N CYS A 78 7.68 26.22 -25.32
CA CYS A 78 8.35 25.03 -24.79
C CYS A 78 9.73 24.91 -25.45
N ASN A 79 10.80 25.03 -24.65
CA ASN A 79 12.18 24.88 -25.12
C ASN A 79 12.66 23.44 -24.86
N GLN A 80 13.81 23.06 -25.44
CA GLN A 80 14.40 21.73 -25.26
C GLN A 80 14.78 21.44 -23.79
N ASP A 81 15.17 22.48 -23.04
CA ASP A 81 15.52 22.36 -21.62
C ASP A 81 14.31 22.56 -20.68
N CYS A 82 13.09 22.33 -21.16
CA CYS A 82 11.89 22.52 -20.35
C CYS A 82 11.79 21.47 -19.25
N ILE A 83 11.94 21.88 -17.98
CA ILE A 83 11.84 21.01 -16.81
C ILE A 83 10.50 20.25 -16.69
N PHE A 84 9.42 20.77 -17.27
CA PHE A 84 8.11 20.13 -17.21
C PHE A 84 7.89 19.12 -18.34
N ALA A 85 8.58 19.26 -19.47
CA ALA A 85 8.29 18.48 -20.68
C ALA A 85 8.40 16.96 -20.48
N PRO A 86 9.42 16.43 -19.76
CA PRO A 86 9.52 14.99 -19.54
C PRO A 86 8.39 14.38 -18.70
N TYR A 87 7.68 15.20 -17.90
CA TYR A 87 6.75 14.70 -16.87
C TYR A 87 5.28 15.08 -17.13
N PHE A 88 5.04 16.06 -18.01
CA PHE A 88 3.71 16.56 -18.37
C PHE A 88 3.52 16.50 -19.89
N PRO A 89 3.36 15.30 -20.45
CA PRO A 89 3.17 15.12 -21.89
C PRO A 89 1.86 15.77 -22.37
N PRO A 90 1.79 16.22 -23.63
CA PRO A 90 0.60 16.89 -24.17
C PRO A 90 -0.66 16.01 -24.17
N GLU A 91 -0.50 14.69 -24.14
CA GLU A 91 -1.58 13.67 -24.07
C GLU A 91 -2.30 13.66 -22.71
N GLU A 92 -1.65 14.15 -21.64
CA GLU A 92 -2.19 14.17 -20.28
C GLU A 92 -2.39 15.61 -19.75
N PRO A 93 -3.21 16.47 -20.40
CA PRO A 93 -3.35 17.86 -20.01
C PRO A 93 -3.94 18.02 -18.59
N HIS A 94 -4.86 17.14 -18.19
CA HIS A 94 -5.51 17.18 -16.88
C HIS A 94 -4.51 17.01 -15.72
N LYS A 95 -3.43 16.24 -15.92
CA LYS A 95 -2.39 16.03 -14.91
C LYS A 95 -1.75 17.35 -14.50
N PHE A 96 -1.35 18.17 -15.47
CA PHE A 96 -0.78 19.48 -15.17
C PHE A 96 -1.81 20.45 -14.61
N VAL A 97 -3.05 20.44 -15.13
CA VAL A 97 -4.13 21.33 -14.64
C VAL A 97 -4.37 21.12 -13.13
N ASN A 98 -4.49 19.87 -12.70
CA ASN A 98 -4.71 19.55 -11.28
C ASN A 98 -3.51 19.96 -10.43
N VAL A 99 -2.30 19.57 -10.84
CA VAL A 99 -1.05 19.90 -10.13
C VAL A 99 -0.87 21.42 -10.02
N HIS A 100 -1.12 22.16 -11.11
CA HIS A 100 -1.06 23.61 -11.11
C HIS A 100 -2.09 24.23 -10.17
N LYS A 101 -3.33 23.72 -10.15
CA LYS A 101 -4.39 24.24 -9.29
C LYS A 101 -4.09 24.05 -7.80
N ILE A 102 -3.46 22.94 -7.41
CA ILE A 102 -3.20 22.62 -6.00
C ILE A 102 -1.85 23.15 -5.52
N PHE A 103 -0.80 22.98 -6.30
CA PHE A 103 0.57 23.32 -5.91
C PHE A 103 1.09 24.60 -6.57
N GLY A 104 0.63 24.91 -7.78
CA GLY A 104 1.13 26.02 -8.59
C GLY A 104 2.42 25.68 -9.35
N ALA A 105 2.57 26.23 -10.56
CA ALA A 105 3.72 25.93 -11.43
C ALA A 105 5.07 26.26 -10.77
N SER A 106 5.16 27.39 -10.05
CA SER A 106 6.40 27.83 -9.42
C SER A 106 6.87 26.88 -8.32
N ASN A 107 5.95 26.38 -7.49
CA ASN A 107 6.31 25.43 -6.42
C ASN A 107 6.72 24.08 -7.01
N VAL A 108 6.00 23.59 -8.02
CA VAL A 108 6.36 22.35 -8.73
C VAL A 108 7.75 22.48 -9.35
N SER A 109 8.07 23.62 -9.98
CA SER A 109 9.41 23.86 -10.51
C SER A 109 10.49 23.88 -9.42
N LYS A 110 10.20 24.44 -8.24
CA LYS A 110 11.14 24.43 -7.11
C LYS A 110 11.39 23.01 -6.61
N ILE A 111 10.32 22.25 -6.34
CA ILE A 111 10.38 20.85 -5.91
C ILE A 111 11.20 20.02 -6.91
N LEU A 112 10.94 20.17 -8.21
CA LEU A 112 11.69 19.44 -9.24
C LEU A 112 13.18 19.78 -9.27
N ASN A 113 13.57 21.01 -8.93
CA ASN A 113 14.97 21.40 -8.85
C ASN A 113 15.66 20.87 -7.57
N GLU A 114 14.92 20.71 -6.48
CA GLU A 114 15.42 20.17 -5.21
C GLU A 114 15.53 18.64 -5.21
N VAL A 115 14.76 17.96 -6.06
CA VAL A 115 14.75 16.50 -6.18
C VAL A 115 15.75 16.01 -7.23
N LEU A 116 16.44 14.90 -6.92
CA LEU A 116 17.39 14.23 -7.81
C LEU A 116 16.70 13.78 -9.12
N PRO A 117 17.35 13.88 -10.29
CA PRO A 117 16.71 13.61 -11.58
C PRO A 117 15.95 12.28 -11.67
N HIS A 118 16.48 11.21 -11.08
CA HIS A 118 15.88 9.87 -11.12
C HIS A 118 14.61 9.72 -10.26
N GLN A 119 14.34 10.65 -9.34
CA GLN A 119 13.17 10.66 -8.46
C GLN A 119 12.06 11.62 -8.93
N ARG A 120 12.38 12.48 -9.91
CA ARG A 120 11.45 13.53 -10.37
C ARG A 120 10.17 12.97 -10.96
N GLU A 121 10.26 11.84 -11.65
CA GLU A 121 9.09 11.16 -12.21
C GLU A 121 8.13 10.70 -11.11
N ASP A 122 8.63 9.97 -10.11
CA ASP A 122 7.84 9.51 -8.96
C ASP A 122 7.29 10.69 -8.16
N THR A 123 8.08 11.76 -8.04
CA THR A 123 7.65 13.02 -7.40
C THR A 123 6.47 13.64 -8.14
N VAL A 124 6.53 13.75 -9.47
CA VAL A 124 5.42 14.30 -10.26
C VAL A 124 4.19 13.41 -10.20
N ASN A 125 4.36 12.09 -10.20
CA ASN A 125 3.25 11.15 -10.05
C ASN A 125 2.57 11.30 -8.67
N SER A 126 3.36 11.48 -7.61
CA SER A 126 2.85 11.73 -6.25
C SER A 126 2.08 13.05 -6.18
N LEU A 127 2.65 14.13 -6.72
CA LEU A 127 1.98 15.43 -6.79
C LEU A 127 0.68 15.37 -7.61
N ALA A 128 0.68 14.62 -8.72
CA ALA A 128 -0.52 14.45 -9.54
C ALA A 128 -1.63 13.71 -8.78
N TYR A 129 -1.28 12.62 -8.09
CA TYR A 129 -2.21 11.87 -7.25
C TYR A 129 -2.79 12.75 -6.13
N GLU A 130 -1.93 13.45 -5.38
CA GLU A 130 -2.37 14.34 -4.29
C GLU A 130 -3.27 15.46 -4.80
N ALA A 131 -2.91 16.06 -5.94
CA ALA A 131 -3.70 17.11 -6.54
C ALA A 131 -5.08 16.59 -6.94
N GLU A 132 -5.15 15.46 -7.64
CA GLU A 132 -6.41 14.83 -8.03
C GLU A 132 -7.26 14.46 -6.82
N ALA A 133 -6.66 13.88 -5.78
CA ALA A 133 -7.36 13.54 -4.54
C ALA A 133 -7.97 14.80 -3.88
N ARG A 134 -7.23 15.92 -3.85
CA ARG A 134 -7.74 17.19 -3.31
C ARG A 134 -8.81 17.82 -4.21
N ILE A 135 -8.79 17.60 -5.52
CA ILE A 135 -9.90 18.01 -6.40
C ILE A 135 -11.17 17.20 -6.12
N LYS A 136 -11.05 15.88 -5.94
CA LYS A 136 -12.19 14.99 -5.63
C LYS A 136 -12.74 15.20 -4.21
N ASN A 137 -11.87 15.45 -3.25
CA ASN A 137 -12.21 15.71 -1.86
C ASN A 137 -11.52 16.99 -1.38
N PRO A 138 -12.15 18.17 -1.52
CA PRO A 138 -11.55 19.45 -1.17
C PRO A 138 -11.20 19.62 0.32
N VAL A 139 -11.87 18.86 1.20
CA VAL A 139 -11.66 18.95 2.65
C VAL A 139 -10.49 18.09 3.08
N TYR A 140 -10.48 16.81 2.71
CA TYR A 140 -9.51 15.83 3.22
C TYR A 140 -8.48 15.36 2.18
N GLY A 141 -8.73 15.53 0.88
CA GLY A 141 -7.83 15.07 -0.18
C GLY A 141 -7.42 13.60 -0.01
N CYS A 142 -6.11 13.33 -0.12
CA CYS A 142 -5.54 12.01 0.11
C CYS A 142 -5.60 11.55 1.58
N VAL A 143 -5.70 12.48 2.55
CA VAL A 143 -5.85 12.14 3.99
C VAL A 143 -7.16 11.40 4.25
N GLY A 144 -8.20 11.68 3.47
CA GLY A 144 -9.45 10.91 3.52
C GLY A 144 -9.25 9.44 3.16
N ALA A 145 -8.48 9.17 2.10
CA ALA A 145 -8.14 7.80 1.70
C ALA A 145 -7.28 7.10 2.78
N ILE A 146 -6.30 7.81 3.35
CA ILE A 146 -5.49 7.30 4.46
C ILE A 146 -6.38 6.91 5.65
N SER A 147 -7.33 7.76 6.02
CA SER A 147 -8.23 7.52 7.16
C SER A 147 -9.10 6.28 6.95
N VAL A 148 -9.63 6.09 5.72
CA VAL A 148 -10.40 4.89 5.37
C VAL A 148 -9.54 3.64 5.46
N LEU A 149 -8.33 3.67 4.90
CA LEU A 149 -7.40 2.54 4.94
C LEU A 149 -6.99 2.18 6.37
N GLN A 150 -6.73 3.18 7.22
CA GLN A 150 -6.44 2.97 8.64
C GLN A 150 -7.61 2.31 9.38
N GLY A 151 -8.84 2.74 9.10
CA GLY A 151 -10.04 2.10 9.65
C GLY A 151 -10.19 0.63 9.20
N GLN A 152 -9.90 0.34 7.94
CA GLN A 152 -9.92 -1.03 7.41
C GLN A 152 -8.83 -1.91 8.05
N LEU A 153 -7.61 -1.38 8.21
CA LEU A 153 -6.52 -2.08 8.90
C LEU A 153 -6.92 -2.44 10.33
N PHE A 154 -7.51 -1.50 11.08
CA PHE A 154 -7.96 -1.78 12.45
C PHE A 154 -9.06 -2.85 12.50
N ARG A 155 -10.03 -2.77 11.58
CA ARG A 155 -11.11 -3.78 11.49
C ARG A 155 -10.55 -5.16 11.18
N LEU A 156 -9.69 -5.27 10.17
CA LEU A 156 -9.07 -6.54 9.77
C LEU A 156 -8.19 -7.13 10.87
N GLN A 157 -7.43 -6.29 11.58
CA GLN A 157 -6.65 -6.76 12.73
C GLN A 157 -7.55 -7.34 13.82
N LYS A 158 -8.67 -6.68 14.13
CA LYS A 158 -9.63 -7.19 15.12
C LYS A 158 -10.28 -8.51 14.70
N GLU A 159 -10.63 -8.66 13.42
CA GLU A 159 -11.18 -9.92 12.88
C GLU A 159 -10.16 -11.06 12.95
N LEU A 160 -8.89 -10.77 12.66
CA LEU A 160 -7.80 -11.73 12.80
C LEU A 160 -7.60 -12.15 14.26
N ASP A 161 -7.58 -11.19 15.19
CA ASP A 161 -7.42 -11.48 16.62
C ASP A 161 -8.58 -12.33 17.17
N ALA A 162 -9.82 -12.03 16.76
CA ALA A 162 -11.00 -12.81 17.14
C ALA A 162 -10.91 -14.26 16.61
N THR A 163 -10.55 -14.42 15.32
CA THR A 163 -10.42 -15.74 14.70
C THR A 163 -9.30 -16.56 15.36
N ASN A 164 -8.18 -15.93 15.70
CA ASN A 164 -7.09 -16.57 16.44
C ASN A 164 -7.54 -17.01 17.85
N ALA A 165 -8.32 -16.18 18.56
CA ALA A 165 -8.87 -16.53 19.86
C ALA A 165 -9.83 -17.74 19.75
N ASP A 166 -10.67 -17.77 18.71
CA ASP A 166 -11.55 -18.90 18.43
C ASP A 166 -10.77 -20.18 18.12
N LEU A 167 -9.69 -20.10 17.32
CA LEU A 167 -8.80 -21.23 17.04
C LEU A 167 -8.17 -21.79 18.33
N ILE A 168 -7.66 -20.92 19.19
CA ILE A 168 -7.08 -21.31 20.48
C ILE A 168 -8.13 -22.05 21.32
N ARG A 169 -9.36 -21.53 21.40
CA ARG A 169 -10.48 -22.18 22.11
C ARG A 169 -10.73 -23.60 21.58
N PHE A 170 -10.86 -23.78 20.27
CA PHE A 170 -11.11 -25.09 19.67
C PHE A 170 -9.95 -26.08 19.88
N THR A 171 -8.70 -25.62 19.85
CA THR A 171 -7.53 -26.49 20.10
C THR A 171 -7.43 -26.95 21.57
N HIS A 172 -7.83 -26.11 22.53
CA HIS A 172 -7.93 -26.50 23.93
C HIS A 172 -9.08 -27.47 24.21
N GLU A 173 -10.23 -27.29 23.55
CA GLU A 173 -11.38 -28.20 23.64
C GLU A 173 -11.08 -29.56 23.00
N GLY A 174 -10.36 -29.60 21.87
CA GLY A 174 -9.89 -30.82 21.21
C GLY A 174 -8.82 -31.62 21.98
N SER A 175 -8.19 -31.02 23.00
CA SER A 175 -7.24 -31.70 23.89
C SER A 175 -7.93 -32.33 25.12
N SER A 176 -9.20 -31.99 25.36
CA SER A 176 -9.98 -32.48 26.51
C SER A 176 -10.88 -33.69 26.15
N SER A 177 -10.94 -34.09 24.88
CA SER A 177 -11.83 -35.17 24.39
C SER A 177 -11.17 -36.55 24.25
N LEU A 178 -10.04 -36.81 24.92
CA LEU A 178 -9.62 -38.20 25.24
C LEU A 178 -10.23 -38.70 26.56
N GLY A 179 -11.16 -37.95 27.17
CA GLY A 179 -12.03 -38.42 28.24
C GLY A 179 -13.39 -38.84 27.70
N LEU A 180 -13.77 -40.11 27.92
CA LEU A 180 -15.06 -40.71 27.59
C LEU A 180 -16.25 -39.77 27.92
N GLY A 181 -17.13 -39.55 26.93
CA GLY A 181 -18.40 -38.85 27.16
C GLY A 181 -19.29 -38.89 25.92
N HIS A 182 -20.24 -39.83 25.94
CA HIS A 182 -21.34 -40.04 25.00
C HIS A 182 -21.99 -38.73 24.50
N VAL A 183 -21.91 -38.46 23.19
CA VAL A 183 -22.71 -37.42 22.51
C VAL A 183 -23.97 -38.07 21.95
N HIS A 184 -25.12 -37.62 22.43
CA HIS A 184 -26.40 -37.77 21.76
C HIS A 184 -26.45 -36.71 20.66
N SER A 185 -26.58 -37.15 19.41
CA SER A 185 -26.82 -36.29 18.26
C SER A 185 -28.19 -35.65 18.37
N ASP A 186 -28.26 -34.35 18.08
CA ASP A 186 -29.27 -33.69 17.24
C ASP A 186 -29.43 -32.23 17.69
N ASP A 187 -28.79 -31.32 16.95
CA ASP A 187 -29.45 -30.11 16.42
C ASP A 187 -28.46 -29.32 15.55
N PHE A 188 -28.51 -29.67 14.27
CA PHE A 188 -27.77 -29.07 13.17
C PHE A 188 -28.62 -27.93 12.57
N PHE A 189 -28.00 -26.75 12.44
CA PHE A 189 -28.37 -25.63 11.58
C PHE A 189 -29.67 -24.87 11.88
N ASN A 190 -29.51 -23.64 12.36
CA ASN A 190 -30.37 -22.56 11.88
C ASN A 190 -29.57 -21.26 11.75
N TYR A 191 -29.00 -21.04 10.58
CA TYR A 191 -28.54 -19.73 10.12
C TYR A 191 -29.58 -19.20 9.14
N PRO A 192 -30.28 -18.09 9.41
CA PRO A 192 -31.19 -17.51 8.43
C PRO A 192 -30.37 -16.77 7.37
N SER A 193 -30.27 -17.36 6.19
CA SER A 193 -30.00 -16.68 4.93
C SER A 193 -31.32 -16.21 4.33
N ASN A 194 -31.40 -14.90 4.03
CA ASN A 194 -32.26 -14.20 3.06
C ASN A 194 -32.52 -12.77 3.57
N LEU A 195 -32.55 -11.69 2.79
CA LEU A 195 -32.28 -11.42 1.37
C LEU A 195 -32.43 -9.88 1.19
N SER A 196 -31.98 -9.37 0.05
CA SER A 196 -32.41 -8.14 -0.64
C SER A 196 -31.61 -6.87 -0.29
N ASN A 197 -30.74 -6.37 -1.18
CA ASN A 197 -31.08 -5.61 -2.40
C ASN A 197 -32.25 -4.65 -2.18
N ASP A 198 -31.95 -3.35 -2.09
CA ASP A 198 -32.56 -2.30 -2.91
C ASP A 198 -31.87 -0.94 -2.67
N MET A 199 -31.56 -0.27 -3.80
CA MET A 199 -31.26 1.16 -4.05
C MET A 199 -30.09 1.87 -3.34
#